data_AF-A0A8T6PYQ9-F1
#
_entry.id   AF-A0A8T6PYQ9-F1
#
_cell.length_a   1.000
_cell.length_b   1.000
_cell.length_c   1.000
_cell.angle_alpha   90.00
_cell.angle_beta   90.00
_cell.angle_gamma   90.00
#
_symmetry.space_group_name_H-M   'P 1'
#
loop_
_entity.id
_entity.type
_entity.pdbx_description
1 polymer ?
#
loop_
_entity_poly.entity_id
_entity_poly.type
_entity_poly.pdbx_seq_one_letter_code
_entity_poly.pdbx_strand_id
1 'polypeptide(L)' 'ADAHIRYSKPISGKPHAVADLGALSGDLDRLARGRKARVQMQVEIFGDETPGAVFEGTYIVLPAKPFGPYEEGGNEEE' A
#
# COMPACT_ATOMS: atom_id res chain seq x y z
N ALA A 1 1.26 8.67 6.92
CA ALA A 1 1.16 7.69 5.82
C ALA A 1 1.00 8.49 4.54
N ASP A 2 1.78 8.15 3.51
CA ASP A 2 1.86 8.91 2.27
C ASP A 2 1.25 8.10 1.12
N ALA A 3 0.50 8.77 0.25
CA ALA A 3 -0.15 8.17 -0.89
C ALA A 3 -0.37 9.19 -2.01
N HIS A 4 -0.27 8.73 -3.25
CA HIS A 4 -0.50 9.53 -4.44
C HIS A 4 -1.29 8.74 -5.48
N ILE A 5 -2.11 9.44 -6.27
CA ILE A 5 -2.87 8.86 -7.36
C ILE A 5 -2.68 9.69 -8.63
N ARG A 6 -2.32 9.02 -9.72
CA ARG A 6 -2.18 9.61 -11.05
C ARG A 6 -3.33 9.16 -11.95
N TYR A 7 -4.10 10.11 -12.46
CA TYR A 7 -5.16 9.86 -13.43
C TYR A 7 -4.64 10.11 -14.84
N SER A 8 -4.70 9.11 -15.71
CA SER A 8 -4.27 9.21 -17.10
C SER A 8 -5.43 9.34 -18.08
N LYS A 9 -6.61 8.81 -17.73
CA LYS A 9 -7.83 8.85 -18.56
C LYS A 9 -9.09 8.86 -17.67
N PRO A 10 -10.24 9.36 -18.16
CA PRO A 10 -11.51 9.20 -17.47
C PRO A 10 -11.83 7.72 -17.19
N ILE A 11 -12.40 7.45 -16.02
CA ILE A 11 -12.88 6.12 -15.64
C ILE A 11 -14.36 6.03 -15.99
N SER A 12 -14.67 5.38 -17.10
CA SER A 12 -16.01 5.04 -17.57
C SER A 12 -16.41 3.62 -17.19
N GLY A 13 -17.68 3.29 -17.34
CA GLY A 13 -18.17 1.92 -17.13
C GLY A 13 -18.18 1.51 -15.66
N LYS A 14 -17.94 0.22 -15.41
CA LYS A 14 -17.92 -0.35 -14.05
C LYS A 14 -16.48 -0.47 -13.56
N PRO A 15 -16.04 0.37 -12.62
CA PRO A 15 -14.64 0.39 -12.22
C PRO A 15 -14.23 -0.88 -11.47
N HIS A 16 -12.96 -1.26 -11.63
CA HIS A 16 -12.30 -2.27 -10.82
C HIS A 16 -10.84 -1.89 -10.56
N ALA A 17 -10.25 -2.46 -9.53
CA ALA A 17 -8.89 -2.17 -9.12
C ALA A 17 -8.12 -3.46 -8.86
N VAL A 18 -6.86 -3.50 -9.29
CA VAL A 18 -5.98 -4.66 -9.14
C VAL A 18 -4.75 -4.24 -8.36
N ALA A 19 -4.48 -4.96 -7.26
CA ALA A 19 -3.25 -4.88 -6.50
C ALA A 19 -2.56 -6.25 -6.59
N ASP A 20 -1.35 -6.28 -7.15
CA ASP A 20 -0.58 -7.51 -7.26
C ASP A 20 0.31 -7.68 -6.02
N LEU A 21 0.21 -8.84 -5.37
CA LEU A 21 1.08 -9.23 -4.27
C LEU A 21 2.55 -9.26 -4.71
N GLY A 22 2.83 -9.63 -5.97
CA GLY A 22 4.18 -9.62 -6.54
C GLY A 22 4.77 -8.22 -6.76
N ALA A 23 3.92 -7.19 -6.81
CA ALA A 23 4.32 -5.79 -6.91
C ALA A 23 4.39 -5.08 -5.55
N LEU A 24 4.06 -5.77 -4.45
CA LEU A 24 4.25 -5.23 -3.11
C LEU A 24 5.74 -5.21 -2.76
N SER A 25 6.20 -4.07 -2.26
CA SER A 25 7.53 -3.95 -1.69
C SER A 25 7.45 -3.72 -0.18
N GLY A 26 8.38 -4.31 0.57
CA GLY A 26 8.45 -4.18 2.01
C GLY A 26 9.06 -5.39 2.68
N ASP A 27 9.63 -5.18 3.87
CA ASP A 27 10.20 -6.25 4.69
C ASP A 27 9.09 -6.90 5.53
N LEU A 28 8.33 -7.79 4.89
CA LEU A 28 7.22 -8.52 5.53
C LEU A 28 7.70 -9.54 6.58
N ASP A 29 8.95 -9.99 6.53
CA ASP A 29 9.55 -10.88 7.53
C ASP A 29 9.56 -10.24 8.94
N ARG A 30 9.49 -8.91 9.01
CA ARG A 30 9.30 -8.18 10.29
C ARG A 30 8.01 -8.57 10.99
N LEU A 31 6.94 -8.85 10.24
CA LEU A 31 5.64 -9.24 10.80
C LEU A 31 5.75 -10.61 11.50
N ALA A 32 6.49 -11.56 10.92
CA ALA A 32 6.73 -12.86 11.54
C ALA A 32 7.51 -12.76 12.87
N ARG A 33 8.25 -11.67 13.07
CA ARG A 33 8.97 -11.36 14.31
C ARG A 33 8.18 -10.45 15.26
N GLY A 34 6.89 -10.23 15.00
CA GLY A 34 6.03 -9.40 15.84
C GLY A 34 6.37 -7.91 15.77
N ARG A 35 6.97 -7.43 14.68
CA ARG A 35 7.33 -6.02 14.45
C ARG A 35 6.50 -5.41 13.32
N LYS A 36 6.21 -4.11 13.39
CA LYS A 36 5.58 -3.35 12.31
C LYS A 36 6.42 -3.39 11.02
N ALA A 37 5.75 -3.42 9.88
CA ALA A 37 6.39 -3.39 8.55
C ALA A 37 5.85 -2.21 7.73
N ARG A 38 6.72 -1.52 7.00
CA ARG A 38 6.32 -0.53 5.99
C ARG A 38 6.17 -1.26 4.66
N VAL A 39 5.02 -1.13 4.03
CA VAL A 39 4.66 -1.78 2.77
C VAL A 39 4.27 -0.72 1.76
N GLN A 40 4.89 -0.74 0.58
CA GLN A 40 4.45 0.07 -0.55
C GLN A 40 3.60 -0.79 -1.47
N MET A 41 2.49 -0.23 -1.92
CA MET A 41 1.54 -0.90 -2.79
C MET A 41 1.24 -0.01 -4.00
N GLN A 42 1.28 -0.61 -5.17
CA GLN A 42 0.76 -0.03 -6.39
C GLN A 42 -0.58 -0.70 -6.74
N VAL A 43 -1.56 0.10 -7.13
CA VAL A 43 -2.88 -0.36 -7.54
C VAL A 43 -3.20 0.25 -8.90
N GLU A 44 -3.51 -0.59 -9.86
CA GLU A 44 -4.04 -0.17 -11.15
C GLU A 44 -5.56 -0.09 -11.07
N ILE A 45 -6.11 1.04 -11.51
CA ILE A 45 -7.54 1.29 -11.49
C ILE A 45 -8.04 1.37 -12.93
N PHE A 46 -9.00 0.53 -13.25
CA PHE A 46 -9.57 0.33 -14.57
C PHE A 46 -11.01 0.83 -14.60
N GLY A 47 -11.41 1.40 -15.74
CA GLY A 47 -12.82 1.64 -16.05
C GLY A 47 -13.39 0.44 -16.80
N ASP A 48 -13.18 0.44 -18.11
CA ASP A 48 -13.43 -0.70 -18.98
C ASP A 48 -12.17 -1.59 -19.02
N GLU A 49 -11.52 -1.75 -20.18
CA GLU A 49 -10.37 -2.68 -20.32
C GLU A 49 -8.99 -2.02 -20.08
N THR A 50 -8.91 -0.70 -20.01
CA THR A 50 -7.62 0.02 -19.88
C THR A 50 -7.46 0.70 -18.52
N PRO A 51 -6.24 0.75 -17.95
CA PRO A 51 -5.99 1.49 -16.73
C PRO A 51 -6.24 2.99 -16.96
N GLY A 52 -7.10 3.57 -16.12
CA GLY A 52 -7.42 4.99 -16.10
C GLY A 52 -6.67 5.76 -15.02
N ALA A 53 -6.22 5.06 -13.98
CA ALA A 53 -5.39 5.64 -12.92
C ALA A 53 -4.45 4.61 -12.28
N VAL A 54 -3.38 5.12 -11.68
CA VAL A 54 -2.46 4.34 -10.83
C VAL A 54 -2.40 4.99 -9.46
N PHE A 55 -2.67 4.22 -8.42
CA PHE A 55 -2.52 4.62 -7.03
C PHE A 55 -1.24 3.99 -6.45
N GLU A 56 -0.45 4.79 -5.75
CA GLU A 56 0.75 4.38 -5.02
C GLU A 56 0.57 4.78 -3.57
N GLY A 57 0.60 3.82 -2.65
CA GLY A 57 0.38 4.06 -1.23
C GLY A 57 1.42 3.37 -0.35
N THR A 58 1.84 4.06 0.71
CA THR A 58 2.67 3.49 1.77
C THR A 58 1.81 3.21 3.01
N TYR A 59 1.83 1.96 3.45
CA TYR A 59 1.11 1.49 4.62
C TYR A 59 2.06 0.99 5.70
N ILE A 60 1.66 1.17 6.96
CA ILE A 60 2.26 0.45 8.09
C ILE A 60 1.37 -0.74 8.41
N VAL A 61 1.90 -1.94 8.24
CA VAL A 61 1.24 -3.19 8.60
C VAL A 61 1.64 -3.56 10.02
N LEU A 62 0.64 -3.79 10.85
CA LEU A 62 0.83 -4.23 12.22
C LEU A 62 0.80 -5.77 12.28
N PRO A 63 1.71 -6.40 13.04
CA PRO A 63 1.70 -7.84 13.24
C PRO A 63 0.45 -8.25 14.03
N ALA A 64 -0.17 -9.38 13.68
CA ALA A 64 -1.32 -9.92 14.40
C ALA A 64 -0.99 -10.29 15.86
N LYS A 65 0.27 -10.61 16.14
CA LYS A 65 0.81 -10.88 17.48
C LYS A 65 2.06 -10.02 17.69
N PRO A 66 1.95 -8.90 18.41
CA PRO A 66 3.09 -8.02 18.70
C PRO A 66 4.07 -8.70 19.64
N PHE A 67 5.37 -8.52 19.41
CA PHE A 67 6.38 -8.88 20.41
C PHE A 67 6.70 -7.66 21.25
N GLY A 68 5.94 -7.47 22.34
CA GLY A 68 6.00 -6.28 23.18
C GLY A 68 5.17 -5.09 22.65
N PRO A 69 5.19 -3.95 23.36
CA PRO A 69 4.58 -2.72 22.87
C PRO A 69 5.28 -2.25 21.58
N TYR A 70 4.52 -1.62 20.67
CA TYR A 70 5.11 -1.03 19.47
C TYR A 70 6.01 0.14 19.87
N GLU A 71 7.26 0.16 19.40
CA GLU A 71 8.11 1.35 19.56
C GLU A 71 7.42 2.57 18.93
N GLU A 72 7.26 3.64 19.72
CA GLU A 72 6.95 4.98 19.22
C GLU A 72 8.10 5.42 18.31
N GLY A 73 7.80 5.65 17.03
CA GLY A 73 8.81 6.08 16.07
C GLY A 73 8.35 5.91 14.64
N GLY A 74 8.11 7.04 13.97
CA GLY A 74 7.87 7.08 12.53
C GLY A 74 7.03 8.23 11.99
N ASN A 75 7.25 9.46 12.45
CA ASN A 75 7.35 10.70 11.64
C ASN A 75 7.49 11.90 12.59
N GLU A 76 8.73 12.21 12.97
CA GLU A 76 9.12 13.62 13.14
C GLU A 76 9.55 14.05 11.73
N GLU A 77 8.60 14.54 10.94
CA GLU A 77 8.97 15.32 9.76
C GLU A 77 9.17 16.77 10.25
N GLU A 78 10.38 17.26 9.99
CA GLU A 78 10.87 18.63 10.20
C GLU A 78 10.10 19.65 9.34
#